data_AF-A0A2G8B482-F1
#
_entry.id   AF-A0A2G8B482-F1
#
_cell.length_a   1.000
_cell.length_b   1.000
_cell.length_c   1.000
_cell.angle_alpha   90.00
_cell.angle_beta   90.00
_cell.angle_gamma   90.00
#
_symmetry.space_group_name_H-M   'P 1'
#
loop_
_entity.id
_entity.type
_entity.pdbx_description
1 polymer ?
#
loop_
_entity_poly.entity_id
_entity_poly.type
_entity_poly.pdbx_seq_one_letter_code
_entity_poly.pdbx_strand_id
1 'polypeptide(L)'
;MLGAIAIIPSAPLLVPQLAGAAAADLADLREAVIAATASLPARWIAVGSGRFDSVVGPERAGTFAGFGVELPVRLSPDADRRPDELPLCALITAWTREQVQPHARAEVRVYADDHRVEAAVARGRCLRTQIDQLVEPTGVLIVADGANTLTPAAPGGHHPGDVDVQLALDDALACGDAAALTRLPTRVVGRVPFQVLAGLAEPAPRSAKELYRGAPYGVGYFAGVWQP
;
A
#
# COMPACT_ATOMS: atom_id res chain seq x y z
N MET A 1 -13.85 -4.60 14.36
CA MET A 1 -12.84 -3.84 15.12
C MET A 1 -11.58 -3.68 14.26
N LEU A 2 -11.03 -2.47 14.16
CA LEU A 2 -9.80 -2.22 13.43
C LEU A 2 -8.57 -2.80 14.18
N GLY A 3 -7.80 -3.62 13.46
CA GLY A 3 -6.51 -4.15 13.90
C GLY A 3 -5.33 -3.27 13.46
N ALA A 4 -4.14 -3.86 13.32
CA ALA A 4 -2.97 -3.15 12.81
C ALA A 4 -3.19 -2.62 11.38
N ILE A 5 -2.51 -1.53 11.06
CA ILE A 5 -2.43 -0.98 9.71
C ILE A 5 -0.99 -1.13 9.22
N ALA A 6 -0.77 -1.92 8.17
CA ALA A 6 0.52 -2.04 7.51
C ALA A 6 0.57 -1.09 6.32
N ILE A 7 1.73 -0.49 6.06
CA ILE A 7 1.97 0.45 4.96
C ILE A 7 3.12 -0.12 4.17
N ILE A 8 2.92 -0.32 2.86
CA ILE A 8 3.90 -0.92 1.95
C ILE A 8 3.90 -0.19 0.59
N PRO A 9 4.98 -0.30 -0.20
CA PRO A 9 5.03 0.24 -1.54
C PRO A 9 4.16 -0.57 -2.52
N SER A 10 3.84 0.03 -3.66
CA SER A 10 3.14 -0.61 -4.78
C SER A 10 4.07 -1.12 -5.89
N ALA A 11 5.39 -0.90 -5.73
CA ALA A 11 6.40 -1.23 -6.73
C ALA A 11 6.38 -2.72 -7.15
N PRO A 12 6.19 -3.05 -8.44
CA PRO A 12 6.27 -4.43 -8.94
C PRO A 12 7.64 -5.09 -8.67
N LEU A 13 8.70 -4.29 -8.57
CA LEU A 13 10.06 -4.77 -8.29
C LEU A 13 10.22 -5.38 -6.88
N LEU A 14 9.22 -5.25 -6.00
CA LEU A 14 9.17 -6.01 -4.75
C LEU A 14 9.12 -7.53 -5.02
N VAL A 15 8.49 -7.94 -6.12
CA VAL A 15 8.37 -9.33 -6.56
C VAL A 15 9.72 -9.79 -7.14
N PRO A 16 10.43 -10.74 -6.51
CA PRO A 16 11.77 -11.16 -6.96
C PRO A 16 11.81 -11.61 -8.42
N GLN A 17 10.75 -12.30 -8.87
CA GLN A 17 10.63 -12.80 -10.23
C GLN A 17 10.59 -11.67 -11.28
N LEU A 18 10.08 -10.49 -10.90
CA LEU A 18 10.05 -9.30 -11.76
C LEU A 18 11.36 -8.51 -11.71
N ALA A 19 12.02 -8.46 -10.55
CA ALA A 19 13.26 -7.70 -10.37
C ALA A 19 14.49 -8.37 -11.02
N GLY A 20 14.45 -9.69 -11.22
CA GLY A 20 15.57 -10.43 -11.83
C GLY A 20 16.89 -10.18 -11.08
N ALA A 21 17.94 -9.78 -11.80
CA ALA A 21 19.25 -9.48 -11.19
C ALA A 21 19.22 -8.33 -10.17
N ALA A 22 18.25 -7.41 -10.26
CA ALA A 22 18.08 -6.29 -9.33
C ALA A 22 17.37 -6.69 -8.03
N ALA A 23 16.96 -7.95 -7.87
CA ALA A 23 16.21 -8.40 -6.69
C ALA A 23 16.99 -8.21 -5.37
N ALA A 24 18.32 -8.26 -5.42
CA ALA A 24 19.18 -8.05 -4.26
C ALA A 24 19.14 -6.61 -3.74
N ASP A 25 19.04 -5.62 -4.64
CA ASP A 25 19.01 -4.19 -4.28
C ASP A 25 17.76 -3.80 -3.49
N LEU A 26 16.72 -4.63 -3.55
CA LEU A 26 15.44 -4.44 -2.86
C LEU A 26 15.22 -5.46 -1.75
N ALA A 27 16.25 -6.21 -1.33
CA ALA A 27 16.13 -7.23 -0.30
C ALA A 27 15.64 -6.64 1.03
N ASP A 28 16.31 -5.61 1.55
CA ASP A 28 15.95 -4.96 2.82
C ASP A 28 14.52 -4.38 2.78
N LEU A 29 14.15 -3.75 1.67
CA LEU A 29 12.79 -3.24 1.47
C LEU A 29 11.76 -4.39 1.49
N ARG A 30 12.06 -5.50 0.81
CA ARG A 30 11.17 -6.67 0.76
C ARG A 30 11.00 -7.31 2.13
N GLU A 31 12.08 -7.43 2.90
CA GLU A 31 12.03 -7.92 4.28
C GLU A 31 11.16 -7.01 5.16
N ALA A 32 11.30 -5.69 5.03
CA ALA A 32 10.47 -4.74 5.74
C ALA A 32 8.98 -4.81 5.35
N VAL A 33 8.67 -5.02 4.06
CA VAL A 33 7.30 -5.24 3.57
C VAL A 33 6.69 -6.51 4.17
N ILE A 34 7.46 -7.60 4.21
CA ILE A 34 7.05 -8.87 4.83
C ILE A 34 6.79 -8.65 6.32
N ALA A 35 7.71 -8.01 7.03
CA ALA A 35 7.59 -7.74 8.46
C ALA A 35 6.41 -6.80 8.81
N ALA A 36 6.15 -5.77 8.00
CA ALA A 36 5.00 -4.89 8.16
C ALA A 36 3.70 -5.67 8.04
N THR A 37 3.58 -6.45 6.97
CA THR A 37 2.38 -7.22 6.63
C THR A 37 2.11 -8.33 7.64
N ALA A 38 3.15 -8.91 8.25
CA ALA A 38 3.02 -9.97 9.26
C ALA A 38 2.31 -9.51 10.55
N SER A 39 2.16 -8.20 10.74
CA SER A 39 1.41 -7.63 11.87
C SER A 39 -0.12 -7.70 11.69
N LEU A 40 -0.62 -8.04 10.50
CA LEU A 40 -2.05 -8.05 10.20
C LEU A 40 -2.74 -9.33 10.71
N PRO A 41 -4.03 -9.25 11.14
CA PRO A 41 -4.86 -10.43 11.43
C PRO A 41 -5.25 -11.17 10.14
N ALA A 42 -6.00 -12.27 10.22
CA ALA A 42 -6.35 -13.07 9.03
C ALA A 42 -7.32 -12.39 8.03
N ARG A 43 -7.99 -11.29 8.41
CA ARG A 43 -8.92 -10.55 7.56
C ARG A 43 -8.33 -9.19 7.21
N TRP A 44 -8.15 -8.91 5.92
CA TRP A 44 -7.52 -7.68 5.44
C TRP A 44 -8.51 -6.86 4.61
N ILE A 45 -8.41 -5.54 4.76
CA ILE A 45 -8.86 -4.60 3.72
C ILE A 45 -7.63 -3.85 3.24
N ALA A 46 -7.23 -4.07 1.99
CA ALA A 46 -6.18 -3.28 1.37
C ALA A 46 -6.75 -1.99 0.77
N VAL A 47 -5.95 -0.94 0.76
CA VAL A 47 -6.28 0.37 0.17
C VAL A 47 -5.19 0.71 -0.82
N GLY A 48 -5.58 1.00 -2.04
CA GLY A 48 -4.69 1.47 -3.10
C GLY A 48 -5.39 2.43 -4.05
N SER A 49 -4.68 2.88 -5.07
CA SER A 49 -5.20 3.76 -6.10
C SER A 49 -5.42 3.04 -7.43
N GLY A 50 -6.28 3.63 -8.26
CA GLY A 50 -6.51 3.26 -9.65
C GLY A 50 -7.20 4.40 -10.38
N ARG A 51 -7.59 4.19 -11.64
CA ARG A 51 -8.28 5.22 -12.44
C ARG A 51 -9.70 5.53 -11.94
N PHE A 52 -10.36 4.55 -11.32
CA PHE A 52 -11.73 4.66 -10.85
C PHE A 52 -11.90 3.98 -9.49
N ASP A 53 -12.87 4.47 -8.71
CA ASP A 53 -13.32 3.79 -7.50
C ASP A 53 -13.81 2.37 -7.84
N SER A 54 -13.28 1.37 -7.15
CA SER A 54 -13.72 -0.01 -7.30
C SER A 54 -13.41 -0.84 -6.04
N VAL A 55 -14.04 -2.01 -5.95
CA VAL A 55 -13.79 -2.99 -4.89
C VAL A 55 -13.44 -4.32 -5.54
N VAL A 56 -12.31 -4.90 -5.16
CA VAL A 56 -11.88 -6.23 -5.60
C VAL A 56 -12.07 -7.20 -4.44
N GLY A 57 -12.96 -8.17 -4.61
CA GLY A 57 -13.31 -9.14 -3.58
C GLY A 57 -12.24 -10.22 -3.35
N PRO A 58 -12.29 -10.92 -2.19
CA PRO A 58 -11.34 -11.97 -1.84
C PRO A 58 -11.40 -13.21 -2.75
N GLU A 59 -12.48 -13.40 -3.51
CA GLU A 59 -12.65 -14.48 -4.48
C GLU A 59 -11.81 -14.33 -5.75
N ARG A 60 -11.15 -13.18 -5.93
CA ARG A 60 -10.44 -12.82 -7.16
C ARG A 60 -8.98 -13.26 -7.15
N ALA A 61 -8.47 -13.56 -8.35
CA ALA A 61 -7.07 -13.82 -8.62
C ALA A 61 -6.57 -12.92 -9.76
N GLY A 62 -5.28 -12.65 -9.79
CA GLY A 62 -4.62 -11.89 -10.84
C GLY A 62 -3.30 -12.53 -11.24
N THR A 63 -2.60 -11.89 -12.17
CA THR A 63 -1.29 -12.34 -12.64
C THR A 63 -0.39 -11.15 -12.91
N PHE A 64 0.91 -11.32 -12.71
CA PHE A 64 1.93 -10.35 -13.13
C PHE A 64 2.31 -10.48 -14.63
N ALA A 65 1.53 -11.21 -15.44
CA ALA A 65 1.76 -11.35 -16.88
C ALA A 65 1.89 -9.98 -17.59
N GLY A 66 1.11 -8.97 -17.15
CA GLY A 66 1.21 -7.60 -17.65
C GLY A 66 2.53 -6.90 -17.34
N PHE A 67 3.35 -7.47 -16.45
CA PHE A 67 4.71 -7.03 -16.11
C PHE A 67 5.78 -8.00 -16.66
N GLY A 68 5.40 -8.94 -17.52
CA GLY A 68 6.31 -9.85 -18.23
C GLY A 68 6.59 -11.18 -17.54
N VAL A 69 5.90 -11.50 -16.43
CA VAL A 69 6.07 -12.79 -15.72
C VAL A 69 4.72 -13.43 -15.43
N GLU A 70 4.53 -14.67 -15.89
CA GLU A 70 3.35 -15.50 -15.59
C GLU A 70 3.37 -15.99 -14.13
N LEU A 71 3.12 -15.07 -13.20
CA LEU A 71 3.03 -15.33 -11.77
C LEU A 71 1.59 -15.06 -11.31
N PRO A 72 0.75 -16.10 -11.17
CA PRO A 72 -0.59 -15.95 -10.62
C PRO A 72 -0.52 -15.67 -9.12
N VAL A 73 -1.42 -14.81 -8.64
CA VAL A 73 -1.57 -14.43 -7.23
C VAL A 73 -3.04 -14.35 -6.84
N ARG A 74 -3.35 -14.64 -5.57
CA ARG A 74 -4.73 -14.75 -5.09
C ARG A 74 -4.99 -13.94 -3.83
N LEU A 75 -6.16 -13.31 -3.76
CA LEU A 75 -6.60 -12.53 -2.59
C LEU A 75 -7.15 -13.40 -1.44
N SER A 76 -7.39 -14.69 -1.67
CA SER A 76 -7.74 -15.65 -0.62
C SER A 76 -7.35 -17.09 -1.00
N PRO A 77 -7.36 -18.05 -0.06
CA PRO A 77 -7.01 -19.44 -0.36
C PRO A 77 -7.98 -20.09 -1.35
N ASP A 78 -9.24 -19.65 -1.32
CA ASP A 78 -10.36 -20.21 -2.09
C ASP A 78 -10.69 -19.40 -3.35
N ALA A 79 -9.90 -18.37 -3.66
CA ALA A 79 -10.09 -17.58 -4.87
C ALA A 79 -10.02 -18.46 -6.12
N ASP A 80 -10.75 -18.06 -7.18
CA ASP A 80 -10.69 -18.75 -8.46
C ASP A 80 -9.24 -18.83 -8.95
N ARG A 81 -8.85 -19.94 -9.55
CA ARG A 81 -7.50 -20.10 -10.12
C ARG A 81 -7.37 -19.39 -11.45
N ARG A 82 -8.47 -18.98 -12.08
CA ARG A 82 -8.43 -18.19 -13.31
C ARG A 82 -8.05 -16.73 -13.00
N PRO A 83 -6.90 -16.23 -13.49
CA PRO A 83 -6.52 -14.85 -13.28
C PRO A 83 -7.42 -13.90 -14.07
N ASP A 84 -7.82 -12.80 -13.44
CA ASP A 84 -8.42 -11.64 -14.09
C ASP A 84 -7.43 -10.48 -14.16
N GLU A 85 -7.75 -9.45 -14.95
CA GLU A 85 -7.03 -8.18 -14.92
C GLU A 85 -7.35 -7.44 -13.61
N LEU A 86 -6.33 -7.25 -12.77
CA LEU A 86 -6.43 -6.57 -11.49
C LEU A 86 -5.51 -5.35 -11.45
N PRO A 87 -5.90 -4.27 -10.74
CA PRO A 87 -5.01 -3.14 -10.54
C PRO A 87 -3.77 -3.55 -9.74
N LEU A 88 -2.66 -2.84 -9.96
CA LEU A 88 -1.36 -3.16 -9.36
C LEU A 88 -1.42 -3.29 -7.83
N CYS A 89 -2.14 -2.41 -7.15
CA CYS A 89 -2.31 -2.48 -5.70
C CYS A 89 -2.96 -3.80 -5.24
N ALA A 90 -3.87 -4.38 -6.03
CA ALA A 90 -4.47 -5.69 -5.75
C ALA A 90 -3.50 -6.84 -6.04
N LEU A 91 -2.68 -6.75 -7.09
CA LEU A 91 -1.63 -7.74 -7.38
C LEU A 91 -0.58 -7.78 -6.27
N ILE A 92 -0.11 -6.62 -5.81
CA ILE A 92 0.85 -6.53 -4.70
C ILE A 92 0.23 -7.03 -3.39
N THR A 93 -1.03 -6.67 -3.10
CA THR A 93 -1.77 -7.20 -1.93
C THR A 93 -1.85 -8.73 -1.95
N ALA A 94 -2.22 -9.31 -3.11
CA ALA A 94 -2.33 -10.75 -3.26
C ALA A 94 -0.97 -11.44 -3.11
N TRP A 95 0.08 -10.86 -3.69
CA TRP A 95 1.44 -11.37 -3.58
C TRP A 95 1.94 -11.35 -2.13
N THR A 96 1.86 -10.21 -1.43
CA THR A 96 2.31 -10.11 -0.03
C THR A 96 1.54 -11.02 0.90
N ARG A 97 0.22 -11.14 0.69
CA ARG A 97 -0.61 -12.14 1.37
C ARG A 97 -0.07 -13.55 1.21
N GLU A 98 0.23 -13.97 -0.01
CA GLU A 98 0.76 -15.31 -0.27
C GLU A 98 2.17 -15.52 0.31
N GLN A 99 2.98 -14.47 0.45
CA GLN A 99 4.29 -14.57 1.11
C GLN A 99 4.19 -14.69 2.63
N VAL A 100 3.25 -13.96 3.25
CA VAL A 100 3.26 -13.71 4.70
C VAL A 100 2.20 -14.50 5.44
N GLN A 101 0.98 -14.54 4.90
CA GLN A 101 -0.17 -15.15 5.58
C GLN A 101 -1.07 -15.86 4.55
N PRO A 102 -0.65 -17.03 4.02
CA PRO A 102 -1.35 -17.75 2.96
C PRO A 102 -2.78 -18.21 3.29
N HIS A 103 -3.23 -18.03 4.54
CA HIS A 103 -4.58 -18.32 4.99
C HIS A 103 -5.46 -17.08 5.12
N ALA A 104 -4.86 -15.88 5.09
CA ALA A 104 -5.61 -14.63 5.19
C ALA A 104 -6.51 -14.42 3.97
N ARG A 105 -7.51 -13.56 4.11
CA ARG A 105 -8.41 -13.12 3.03
C ARG A 105 -8.36 -11.61 2.93
N ALA A 106 -8.16 -11.09 1.72
CA ALA A 106 -8.06 -9.66 1.46
C ALA A 106 -9.14 -9.17 0.50
N GLU A 107 -9.81 -8.09 0.86
CA GLU A 107 -10.59 -7.26 -0.06
C GLU A 107 -9.77 -6.01 -0.38
N VAL A 108 -9.82 -5.50 -1.61
CA VAL A 108 -9.06 -4.30 -2.01
C VAL A 108 -10.02 -3.17 -2.33
N ARG A 109 -9.89 -2.06 -1.61
CA ARG A 109 -10.55 -0.77 -1.87
C ARG A 109 -9.63 0.06 -2.75
N VAL A 110 -10.02 0.19 -4.01
CA VAL A 110 -9.31 1.00 -5.00
C VAL A 110 -10.02 2.34 -5.08
N TYR A 111 -9.29 3.42 -4.86
CA TYR A 111 -9.82 4.77 -4.97
C TYR A 111 -9.22 5.49 -6.18
N ALA A 112 -10.02 6.31 -6.85
CA ALA A 112 -9.55 7.15 -7.96
C ALA A 112 -8.38 8.04 -7.51
N ASP A 113 -7.30 8.09 -8.30
CA ASP A 113 -6.07 8.85 -7.99
C ASP A 113 -6.26 10.38 -8.06
N ASP A 114 -7.35 10.83 -8.67
CA ASP A 114 -7.75 12.23 -8.78
C ASP A 114 -8.68 12.69 -7.64
N HIS A 115 -9.00 11.84 -6.67
CA HIS A 115 -9.79 12.24 -5.51
C HIS A 115 -9.21 13.48 -4.83
N ARG A 116 -10.10 14.40 -4.50
CA ARG A 116 -9.80 15.53 -3.64
C ARG A 116 -9.50 15.05 -2.23
N VAL A 117 -8.68 15.81 -1.51
CA VAL A 117 -8.30 15.51 -0.12
C VAL A 117 -9.52 15.26 0.78
N GLU A 118 -10.56 16.10 0.68
CA GLU A 118 -11.73 15.98 1.56
C GLU A 118 -12.49 14.67 1.31
N ALA A 119 -12.56 14.25 0.04
CA ALA A 119 -13.18 12.99 -0.36
C ALA A 119 -12.35 11.79 0.12
N ALA A 120 -11.03 11.79 -0.11
CA ALA A 120 -10.14 10.71 0.32
C ALA A 120 -10.17 10.49 1.84
N VAL A 121 -10.09 11.56 2.63
CA VAL A 121 -10.18 11.47 4.10
C VAL A 121 -11.57 10.99 4.53
N ALA A 122 -12.65 11.45 3.88
CA ALA A 122 -14.00 10.96 4.16
C ALA A 122 -14.17 9.46 3.86
N ARG A 123 -13.52 8.94 2.81
CA ARG A 123 -13.46 7.50 2.54
C ARG A 123 -12.75 6.74 3.67
N GLY A 124 -11.65 7.28 4.19
CA GLY A 124 -10.95 6.74 5.36
C GLY A 124 -11.84 6.61 6.59
N ARG A 125 -12.56 7.67 6.95
CA ARG A 125 -13.52 7.66 8.08
C ARG A 125 -14.68 6.69 7.86
N CYS A 126 -15.19 6.62 6.63
CA CYS A 126 -16.24 5.66 6.28
C CYS A 126 -15.75 4.22 6.43
N LEU A 127 -14.53 3.93 5.93
CA LEU A 127 -13.90 2.63 6.07
C LEU A 127 -13.68 2.25 7.54
N ARG A 128 -13.22 3.19 8.37
CA ARG A 128 -13.10 2.99 9.82
C ARG A 128 -14.42 2.54 10.44
N THR A 129 -15.50 3.27 10.13
CA THR A 129 -16.85 2.97 10.65
C THR A 129 -17.31 1.58 10.21
N GLN A 130 -17.07 1.20 8.96
CA GLN A 130 -17.40 -0.14 8.45
C GLN A 130 -16.63 -1.25 9.17
N ILE A 131 -15.31 -1.06 9.35
CA ILE A 131 -14.44 -2.03 10.03
C ILE A 131 -14.85 -2.21 11.50
N ASP A 132 -15.21 -1.14 12.19
CA ASP A 132 -15.60 -1.22 13.61
C ASP A 132 -16.93 -1.95 13.82
N GLN A 133 -17.79 -2.03 12.79
CA GLN A 133 -19.00 -2.84 12.81
C GLN A 133 -18.74 -4.34 12.58
N LEU A 134 -17.55 -4.73 12.09
CA LEU A 134 -17.19 -6.13 11.91
C LEU A 134 -16.85 -6.80 13.25
N VAL A 135 -17.33 -8.02 13.41
CA VAL A 135 -17.07 -8.86 14.60
C VAL A 135 -15.60 -9.29 14.64
N GLU A 136 -15.03 -9.68 13.49
CA GLU A 136 -13.65 -10.15 13.40
C GLU A 136 -12.66 -8.97 13.37
N PRO A 137 -11.50 -9.09 14.03
CA PRO A 137 -10.40 -8.15 13.88
C PRO A 137 -9.98 -8.06 12.40
N THR A 138 -10.02 -6.85 11.85
CA THR A 138 -9.68 -6.59 10.45
C THR A 138 -8.48 -5.65 10.39
N GLY A 139 -7.39 -6.10 9.75
CA GLY A 139 -6.24 -5.26 9.47
C GLY A 139 -6.41 -4.47 8.19
N VAL A 140 -5.68 -3.37 8.06
CA VAL A 140 -5.64 -2.59 6.82
C VAL A 140 -4.25 -2.62 6.22
N LEU A 141 -4.17 -2.82 4.90
CA LEU A 141 -2.91 -2.73 4.16
C LEU A 141 -2.96 -1.53 3.22
N ILE A 142 -2.18 -0.50 3.49
CA ILE A 142 -2.01 0.65 2.59
C ILE A 142 -0.93 0.29 1.56
N VAL A 143 -1.28 0.29 0.28
CA VAL A 143 -0.37 -0.02 -0.83
C VAL A 143 -0.17 1.24 -1.66
N ALA A 144 0.96 1.92 -1.43
CA ALA A 144 1.18 3.27 -1.93
C ALA A 144 2.67 3.63 -1.99
N ASP A 145 3.08 4.27 -3.09
CA ASP A 145 4.43 4.78 -3.27
C ASP A 145 4.52 6.28 -2.94
N GLY A 146 5.73 6.74 -2.60
CA GLY A 146 6.04 8.15 -2.45
C GLY A 146 6.21 8.88 -3.79
N ALA A 147 7.14 9.82 -3.85
CA ALA A 147 7.54 10.49 -5.08
C ALA A 147 8.36 9.54 -5.97
N ASN A 148 8.16 9.60 -7.30
CA ASN A 148 8.90 8.80 -8.28
C ASN A 148 9.83 9.65 -9.15
N THR A 149 10.30 10.78 -8.62
CA THR A 149 10.97 11.88 -9.33
C THR A 149 12.31 12.29 -8.67
N LEU A 150 12.80 11.50 -7.72
CA LEU A 150 13.83 11.93 -6.77
C LEU A 150 15.24 11.98 -7.39
N THR A 151 15.45 11.33 -8.53
CA THR A 151 16.74 11.32 -9.24
C THR A 151 16.55 11.48 -10.76
N PRO A 152 17.59 11.85 -11.53
CA PRO A 152 17.55 11.87 -13.00
C PRO A 152 17.10 10.57 -13.66
N ALA A 153 17.37 9.42 -13.02
CA ALA A 153 17.01 8.11 -13.54
C ALA A 153 15.64 7.62 -13.06
N ALA A 154 14.93 8.41 -12.25
CA ALA A 154 13.65 8.02 -11.70
C ALA A 154 12.57 7.93 -12.81
N PRO A 155 11.63 6.98 -12.70
CA PRO A 155 10.65 6.72 -13.77
C PRO A 155 9.68 7.87 -14.00
N GLY A 156 9.46 8.75 -13.01
CA GLY A 156 8.65 9.96 -13.13
C GLY A 156 9.41 11.17 -13.68
N GLY A 157 10.68 11.02 -14.08
CA GLY A 157 11.58 12.12 -14.41
C GLY A 157 12.29 12.66 -13.18
N HIS A 158 12.79 13.90 -13.23
CA HIS A 158 13.51 14.50 -12.10
C HIS A 158 12.95 15.84 -11.69
N HIS A 159 12.54 15.93 -10.43
CA HIS A 159 12.09 17.17 -9.82
C HIS A 159 12.77 17.33 -8.45
N PRO A 160 13.88 18.10 -8.36
CA PRO A 160 14.68 18.21 -7.13
C PRO A 160 13.88 18.62 -5.88
N GLY A 161 12.82 19.42 -6.03
CA GLY A 161 11.96 19.82 -4.91
C GLY A 161 11.16 18.68 -4.28
N ASP A 162 11.15 17.48 -4.89
CA ASP A 162 10.44 16.28 -4.42
C ASP A 162 11.18 15.57 -3.30
N VAL A 163 12.47 15.87 -3.13
CA VAL A 163 13.27 15.35 -2.02
C VAL A 163 12.68 15.82 -0.68
N ASP A 164 12.42 17.12 -0.52
CA ASP A 164 11.87 17.65 0.74
C ASP A 164 10.44 17.16 1.00
N VAL A 165 9.66 16.94 -0.06
CA VAL A 165 8.31 16.40 0.06
C VAL A 165 8.32 14.92 0.43
N GLN A 166 9.26 14.15 -0.12
CA GLN A 166 9.43 12.76 0.27
C GLN A 166 9.87 12.64 1.73
N LEU A 167 10.83 13.46 2.17
CA LEU A 167 11.27 13.49 3.56
C LEU A 167 10.12 13.81 4.51
N ALA A 168 9.31 14.82 4.18
CA ALA A 168 8.12 15.15 4.97
C ALA A 168 7.08 14.03 5.01
N LEU A 169 6.90 13.30 3.90
CA LEU A 169 6.05 12.11 3.85
C LEU A 169 6.61 10.98 4.73
N ASP A 170 7.91 10.69 4.62
CA ASP A 170 8.57 9.64 5.41
C ASP A 170 8.45 9.92 6.91
N ASP A 171 8.67 11.17 7.33
CA ASP A 171 8.53 11.58 8.72
C ASP A 171 7.08 11.49 9.20
N ALA A 172 6.12 11.90 8.37
CA ALA A 172 4.70 11.76 8.70
C ALA A 172 4.30 10.29 8.88
N LEU A 173 4.78 9.40 8.00
CA LEU A 173 4.53 7.97 8.09
C LEU A 173 5.22 7.33 9.30
N ALA A 174 6.45 7.74 9.62
CA ALA A 174 7.20 7.22 10.76
C ALA A 174 6.61 7.64 12.11
N CYS A 175 6.07 8.85 12.20
CA CYS A 175 5.54 9.41 13.44
C CYS A 175 4.02 9.27 13.61
N GLY A 176 3.29 8.75 12.62
CA GLY A 176 1.84 8.64 12.70
C GLY A 176 1.10 9.97 12.47
N ASP A 177 1.70 10.93 11.77
CA ASP A 177 1.11 12.26 11.55
C ASP A 177 0.06 12.23 10.44
N ALA A 178 -1.15 11.78 10.79
CA ALA A 178 -2.30 11.77 9.90
C ALA A 178 -2.63 13.16 9.34
N ALA A 179 -2.39 14.24 10.09
CA ALA A 179 -2.67 15.59 9.63
C ALA A 179 -1.72 15.99 8.49
N ALA A 180 -0.44 15.64 8.56
CA ALA A 180 0.52 15.85 7.48
C ALA A 180 0.14 15.12 6.18
N LEU A 181 -0.39 13.90 6.28
CA LEU A 181 -0.85 13.14 5.12
C LEU A 181 -1.98 13.85 4.34
N THR A 182 -2.78 14.70 4.99
CA THR A 182 -3.81 15.50 4.30
C THR A 182 -3.22 16.60 3.40
N ARG A 183 -1.97 17.03 3.64
CA ARG A 183 -1.33 18.15 2.93
C ARG A 183 -0.43 17.69 1.78
N LEU A 184 -0.41 16.39 1.48
CA LEU A 184 0.44 15.84 0.44
C LEU A 184 0.10 16.44 -0.94
N PRO A 185 1.11 16.89 -1.71
CA PRO A 185 0.90 17.44 -3.03
C PRO A 185 0.48 16.36 -4.04
N THR A 186 -0.10 16.79 -5.15
CA THR A 186 -0.62 15.90 -6.21
C THR A 186 0.42 14.96 -6.82
N ARG A 187 1.68 15.35 -6.75
CA ARG A 187 2.85 14.63 -7.28
C ARG A 187 3.29 13.41 -6.47
N VAL A 188 2.83 13.25 -5.23
CA VAL A 188 3.03 11.99 -4.48
C VAL A 188 2.15 10.93 -5.12
N VAL A 189 2.74 9.85 -5.63
CA VAL A 189 2.03 8.80 -6.39
C VAL A 189 0.90 8.20 -5.56
N GLY A 190 1.21 7.87 -4.31
CA GLY A 190 0.27 7.31 -3.33
C GLY A 190 -0.59 8.30 -2.57
N ARG A 191 -0.73 9.56 -3.04
CA ARG A 191 -1.41 10.64 -2.30
C ARG A 191 -2.77 10.20 -1.75
N VAL A 192 -3.63 9.64 -2.61
CA VAL A 192 -5.01 9.29 -2.24
C VAL A 192 -5.05 8.18 -1.16
N PRO A 193 -4.37 7.03 -1.32
CA PRO A 193 -4.26 6.04 -0.25
C PRO A 193 -3.72 6.58 1.07
N PHE A 194 -2.72 7.47 1.06
CA PHE A 194 -2.22 8.11 2.28
C PHE A 194 -3.25 9.05 2.93
N GLN A 195 -4.08 9.73 2.14
CA GLN A 195 -5.17 10.57 2.65
C GLN A 195 -6.35 9.72 3.17
N VAL A 196 -6.59 8.54 2.60
CA VAL A 196 -7.52 7.55 3.16
C VAL A 196 -6.98 7.02 4.50
N LEU A 197 -5.68 6.72 4.59
CA LEU A 197 -5.01 6.35 5.84
C LEU A 197 -5.20 7.44 6.91
N ALA A 198 -5.04 8.71 6.54
CA ALA A 198 -5.26 9.83 7.45
C ALA A 198 -6.66 9.79 8.09
N GLY A 199 -7.70 9.61 7.28
CA GLY A 199 -9.09 9.53 7.78
C GLY A 199 -9.39 8.25 8.56
N LEU A 200 -8.72 7.13 8.21
CA LEU A 200 -8.88 5.84 8.89
C LEU A 200 -8.28 5.87 10.31
N ALA A 201 -7.17 6.57 10.48
CA ALA A 201 -6.37 6.61 11.71
C ALA A 201 -6.66 7.83 12.60
N GLU A 202 -7.74 8.59 12.35
CA GLU A 202 -8.09 9.74 13.18
C GLU A 202 -8.34 9.35 14.66
N PRO A 203 -7.98 10.22 15.63
CA PRO A 203 -7.22 11.47 15.44
C PRO A 203 -5.72 11.24 15.19
N ALA A 204 -5.17 10.12 15.66
CA ALA A 204 -3.81 9.63 15.41
C ALA A 204 -3.75 8.15 15.84
N PRO A 205 -2.81 7.34 15.29
CA PRO A 205 -2.54 6.01 15.81
C PRO A 205 -1.95 6.09 17.24
N ARG A 206 -2.20 5.06 18.05
CA ARG A 206 -1.53 4.89 19.36
C ARG A 206 -0.01 4.75 19.23
N SER A 207 0.47 4.11 18.17
CA SER A 207 1.90 4.03 17.86
C SER A 207 2.14 3.84 16.37
N ALA A 208 3.32 4.27 15.92
CA ALA A 208 3.83 4.06 14.58
C ALA A 208 5.23 3.44 14.66
N LYS A 209 5.52 2.51 13.76
CA LYS A 209 6.83 1.85 13.64
C LYS A 209 7.26 1.86 12.18
N GLU A 210 8.34 2.58 11.92
CA GLU A 210 9.07 2.46 10.66
C GLU A 210 9.88 1.17 10.64
N LEU A 211 9.86 0.49 9.50
CA LEU A 211 10.70 -0.68 9.21
C LEU A 211 11.65 -0.41 8.05
N TYR A 212 11.28 0.49 7.13
CA TYR A 212 12.12 0.93 6.04
C TYR A 212 11.70 2.31 5.55
N ARG A 213 12.71 3.13 5.22
CA ARG A 213 12.58 4.30 4.34
C ARG A 213 13.74 4.29 3.34
N GLY A 214 13.49 4.67 2.10
CA GLY A 214 14.53 4.73 1.08
C GLY A 214 14.01 5.10 -0.29
N ALA A 215 14.92 5.43 -1.21
CA ALA A 215 14.56 5.84 -2.56
C ALA A 215 15.35 5.12 -3.67
N PRO A 216 15.43 3.77 -3.67
CA PRO A 216 16.12 3.06 -4.74
C PRO A 216 15.45 3.38 -6.09
N TYR A 217 16.27 3.56 -7.13
CA TYR A 217 15.83 4.00 -8.46
C TYR A 217 15.10 5.35 -8.47
N GLY A 218 15.29 6.19 -7.44
CA GLY A 218 14.66 7.50 -7.33
C GLY A 218 13.17 7.48 -7.04
N VAL A 219 12.64 6.36 -6.52
CA VAL A 219 11.25 6.24 -6.07
C VAL A 219 11.22 6.07 -4.57
N GLY A 220 10.54 6.97 -3.87
CA GLY A 220 10.39 6.95 -2.41
C GLY A 220 9.51 5.79 -1.96
N TYR A 221 10.08 4.94 -1.11
CA TYR A 221 9.44 3.77 -0.54
C TYR A 221 9.49 3.82 0.98
N PHE A 222 8.35 3.48 1.58
CA PHE A 222 8.18 3.34 3.02
C PHE A 222 7.56 1.98 3.32
N ALA A 223 8.04 1.32 4.37
CA ALA A 223 7.37 0.17 4.96
C ALA A 223 7.28 0.35 6.48
N GLY A 224 6.10 0.15 7.05
CA GLY A 224 5.88 0.34 8.47
C GLY A 224 4.51 -0.11 8.95
N VAL A 225 4.28 0.02 10.25
CA VAL A 225 3.05 -0.41 10.91
C VAL A 225 2.54 0.69 11.83
N TRP A 226 1.24 0.99 11.72
CA TRP A 226 0.52 1.82 12.68
C TRP A 226 -0.42 0.95 13.52
N GLN A 227 -0.47 1.24 14.82
CA GLN A 227 -1.45 0.68 15.75
C GLN A 227 -2.52 1.75 16.01
N PRO A 228 -3.72 1.65 15.40
CA PRO A 228 -4.79 2.63 15.57
C PRO A 228 -5.39 2.58 16.96
#